data_AF-A0AAD6HDQ4-F1
#
_entry.id   AF-A0AAD6HDQ4-F1
#
_cell.length_a   1.000
_cell.length_b   1.000
_cell.length_c   1.000
_cell.angle_alpha   90.00
_cell.angle_beta   90.00
_cell.angle_gamma   90.00
#
_symmetry.space_group_name_H-M   'P 1'
#
loop_
_entity.id
_entity.type
_entity.pdbx_description
1 polymer ?
#
loop_
_entity_poly.entity_id
_entity_poly.type
_entity_poly.pdbx_seq_one_letter_code
_entity_poly.pdbx_strand_id
1 'polypeptide(L)'
;MALFVALLLCQLAAASLTITIPTSNLLPNPQVLPASTHATLTTIPSGNDHRLTASLSHGSTLVFQHIPAHQESYLLDIRSSEYVFAPYRVDVAADGSILGVWETFRGNPWDNRGSEKYVVDVAGKKQSDIVVEAKLVGRRGFFEERAKFSPMSLFKNPMILMAIAALGFTLGMPKLMENSMTPYSLKYGTILTDVVDPELRAEFEQHSRSSPLTGATSNAMAGGNFDLAGWMAGASSGSTANTDAAQGGATGRDTGASARRRG
;
A
#
# COMPACT_ATOMS: atom_id res chain seq x y z
N MET A 1 -15.03 -51.37 -52.64
CA MET A 1 -15.40 -50.00 -52.23
C MET A 1 -16.14 -50.01 -50.89
N ALA A 2 -15.56 -50.58 -49.84
CA ALA A 2 -16.22 -50.67 -48.52
C ALA A 2 -15.22 -50.48 -47.36
N LEU A 3 -14.12 -49.77 -47.60
CA LEU A 3 -13.09 -49.52 -46.59
C LEU A 3 -12.75 -48.03 -46.42
N PHE A 4 -13.49 -47.14 -47.08
CA PHE A 4 -13.23 -45.69 -47.08
C PHE A 4 -14.26 -44.88 -46.27
N VAL A 5 -15.20 -45.55 -45.58
CA VAL A 5 -16.25 -44.90 -44.76
C VAL A 5 -15.90 -44.93 -43.27
N ALA A 6 -14.84 -45.62 -42.87
CA ALA A 6 -14.29 -45.56 -41.51
C ALA A 6 -13.35 -44.36 -41.32
N LEU A 7 -13.63 -43.22 -41.97
CA LEU A 7 -13.05 -41.95 -41.60
C LEU A 7 -13.72 -41.56 -40.28
N LEU A 8 -13.12 -42.10 -39.23
CA LEU A 8 -13.27 -41.82 -37.82
C LEU A 8 -13.75 -40.37 -37.64
N LEU A 9 -15.06 -40.20 -37.52
CA LEU A 9 -15.67 -39.07 -36.85
C LEU A 9 -15.21 -39.18 -35.39
N CYS A 10 -13.97 -38.78 -35.12
CA CYS A 10 -13.55 -38.41 -33.79
C CYS A 10 -14.31 -37.12 -33.51
N GLN A 11 -15.56 -37.25 -33.07
CA GLN A 11 -16.28 -36.16 -32.44
C GLN A 11 -15.50 -35.86 -31.15
N LEU A 12 -14.49 -35.00 -31.24
CA LEU A 12 -14.00 -34.29 -30.07
C LEU A 12 -15.21 -33.52 -29.55
N ALA A 13 -15.83 -34.03 -28.48
CA ALA A 13 -16.77 -33.27 -27.69
C ALA A 13 -15.99 -32.11 -27.08
N ALA A 14 -15.92 -31.01 -27.82
CA ALA A 14 -15.27 -29.79 -27.39
C ALA A 14 -16.19 -29.11 -26.38
N ALA A 15 -15.83 -29.14 -25.10
CA ALA A 15 -16.50 -28.29 -24.13
C ALA A 15 -16.12 -26.82 -24.39
N SER A 16 -17.08 -25.93 -24.15
CA SER A 16 -16.89 -24.49 -24.16
C SER A 16 -17.00 -23.94 -22.74
N LEU A 17 -16.01 -23.12 -22.36
CA LEU A 17 -16.06 -22.31 -21.15
C LEU A 17 -16.30 -20.87 -21.55
N THR A 18 -17.44 -20.33 -21.15
CA THR A 18 -17.80 -18.94 -21.35
C THR A 18 -17.67 -18.21 -20.02
N ILE A 19 -16.88 -17.14 -20.00
CA ILE A 19 -16.75 -16.27 -18.85
C ILE A 19 -17.43 -14.94 -19.18
N THR A 20 -18.37 -14.53 -18.35
CA THR A 20 -19.09 -13.26 -18.50
C THR A 20 -18.53 -12.25 -17.53
N ILE A 21 -18.36 -11.00 -17.95
CA ILE A 21 -17.93 -9.92 -17.07
C ILE A 21 -19.17 -9.10 -16.69
N PRO A 22 -19.70 -9.27 -15.46
CA PRO A 22 -20.90 -8.55 -15.03
C PRO A 22 -20.59 -7.07 -14.76
N THR A 23 -21.64 -6.26 -14.82
CA THR A 23 -21.63 -4.90 -14.31
C THR A 23 -21.41 -4.91 -12.79
N SER A 24 -20.49 -4.09 -12.28
CA SER A 24 -20.20 -3.98 -10.85
C SER A 24 -20.00 -2.51 -10.43
N ASN A 25 -19.95 -2.23 -9.13
CA ASN A 25 -19.71 -0.87 -8.63
C ASN A 25 -18.41 -0.25 -9.15
N LEU A 26 -17.38 -1.08 -9.36
CA LEU A 26 -16.08 -0.65 -9.87
C LEU A 26 -16.03 -0.59 -11.41
N LEU A 27 -16.89 -1.36 -12.08
CA LEU A 27 -17.02 -1.39 -13.54
C LEU A 27 -18.51 -1.37 -13.91
N PRO A 28 -19.16 -0.18 -13.91
CA PRO A 28 -20.58 -0.07 -14.22
C PRO A 28 -20.92 -0.47 -15.65
N ASN A 29 -19.98 -0.25 -16.59
CA ASN A 29 -20.13 -0.65 -17.98
C ASN A 29 -18.95 -1.53 -18.43
N PRO A 30 -19.15 -2.84 -18.60
CA PRO A 30 -18.14 -3.78 -19.09
C PRO A 30 -17.60 -3.47 -20.50
N GLN A 31 -18.31 -2.71 -21.32
CA GLN A 31 -17.84 -2.32 -22.66
C GLN A 31 -16.70 -1.28 -22.63
N VAL A 32 -16.45 -0.66 -21.47
CA VAL A 32 -15.31 0.25 -21.27
C VAL A 32 -13.99 -0.52 -21.16
N LEU A 33 -14.05 -1.85 -21.00
CA LEU A 33 -12.85 -2.67 -20.94
C LEU A 33 -12.03 -2.52 -22.23
N PRO A 34 -10.71 -2.32 -22.12
CA PRO A 34 -9.84 -2.25 -23.27
C PRO A 34 -9.90 -3.53 -24.11
N ALA A 35 -9.82 -3.40 -25.43
CA ALA A 35 -9.76 -4.53 -26.36
C ALA A 35 -8.54 -5.45 -26.15
N SER A 36 -7.51 -4.96 -25.43
CA SER A 36 -6.37 -5.77 -25.00
C SER A 36 -6.70 -6.76 -23.86
N THR A 37 -7.93 -6.69 -23.32
CA THR A 37 -8.40 -7.59 -22.28
C THR A 37 -8.58 -8.99 -22.85
N HIS A 38 -7.89 -9.95 -22.26
CA HIS A 38 -7.94 -11.35 -22.68
C HIS A 38 -7.79 -12.26 -21.46
N ALA A 39 -8.28 -13.48 -21.59
CA ALA A 39 -8.13 -14.52 -20.60
C ALA A 39 -7.17 -15.59 -21.11
N THR A 40 -6.44 -16.19 -20.17
CA THR A 40 -5.52 -17.28 -20.45
C THR A 40 -5.80 -18.44 -19.51
N LEU A 41 -5.91 -19.65 -20.06
CA LEU A 41 -5.88 -20.90 -19.31
C LEU A 41 -4.46 -21.47 -19.41
N THR A 42 -3.83 -21.68 -18.26
CA THR A 42 -2.48 -22.25 -18.16
C THR A 42 -2.50 -23.47 -17.25
N THR A 43 -1.92 -24.57 -17.71
CA THR A 43 -1.70 -25.78 -16.90
C THR A 43 -0.25 -25.87 -16.43
N ILE A 44 0.02 -26.75 -15.47
CA ILE A 44 1.39 -27.10 -15.09
C ILE A 44 1.95 -28.01 -16.21
N PRO A 45 3.18 -27.77 -16.72
CA PRO A 45 3.69 -28.53 -17.85
C PRO A 45 3.82 -30.03 -17.52
N SER A 46 2.97 -30.85 -18.12
CA SER A 46 3.05 -32.33 -18.04
C SER A 46 3.67 -32.96 -19.29
N GLY A 47 4.24 -32.15 -20.19
CA GLY A 47 4.94 -32.60 -21.40
C GLY A 47 4.65 -31.78 -22.65
N ASN A 48 3.44 -31.21 -22.76
CA ASN A 48 3.02 -30.29 -23.82
C ASN A 48 2.56 -28.96 -23.20
N ASP A 49 2.87 -27.84 -23.88
CA ASP A 49 2.47 -26.50 -23.44
C ASP A 49 1.00 -26.23 -23.81
N HIS A 50 0.07 -26.68 -22.95
CA HIS A 50 -1.36 -26.46 -23.13
C HIS A 50 -1.76 -25.08 -22.57
N ARG A 51 -1.46 -24.03 -23.33
CA ARG A 51 -1.93 -22.66 -23.06
C ARG A 51 -3.03 -22.28 -24.03
N LEU A 52 -4.22 -22.00 -23.51
CA LEU A 52 -5.34 -21.50 -24.30
C LEU A 52 -5.56 -20.02 -23.99
N THR A 53 -5.94 -19.24 -25.00
CA THR A 53 -6.20 -17.81 -24.85
C THR A 53 -7.53 -17.44 -25.50
N ALA A 54 -8.30 -16.59 -24.83
CA ALA A 54 -9.57 -16.08 -25.31
C ALA A 54 -9.57 -14.55 -25.23
N SER A 55 -9.92 -13.86 -26.31
CA SER A 55 -10.05 -12.40 -26.34
C SER A 55 -11.45 -11.96 -25.91
N LEU A 56 -11.57 -10.74 -25.40
CA LEU A 56 -12.86 -10.16 -25.03
C LEU A 56 -13.77 -10.00 -26.26
N SER A 57 -14.99 -10.51 -26.17
CA SER A 57 -16.03 -10.35 -27.18
C SER A 57 -16.80 -9.04 -26.98
N HIS A 58 -17.56 -8.64 -28.00
CA HIS A 58 -18.46 -7.47 -27.93
C HIS A 58 -19.56 -7.62 -26.85
N GLY A 59 -19.87 -8.86 -26.44
CA GLY A 59 -20.83 -9.16 -25.38
C GLY A 59 -20.23 -9.11 -23.97
N SER A 60 -19.03 -8.56 -23.78
CA SER A 60 -18.28 -8.62 -22.52
C SER A 60 -18.06 -10.06 -22.01
N THR A 61 -17.89 -10.99 -22.95
CA THR A 61 -17.64 -12.40 -22.66
C THR A 61 -16.30 -12.86 -23.19
N LEU A 62 -15.70 -13.84 -22.53
CA LEU A 62 -14.46 -14.50 -22.92
C LEU A 62 -14.79 -15.96 -23.14
N VAL A 63 -14.67 -16.43 -24.38
CA VAL A 63 -15.10 -17.78 -24.77
C VAL A 63 -13.88 -18.63 -25.11
N PHE A 64 -13.66 -19.68 -24.32
CA PHE A 64 -12.70 -20.72 -24.64
C PHE A 64 -13.43 -21.83 -25.39
N GLN A 65 -13.13 -21.96 -26.67
CA GLN A 65 -13.63 -23.03 -27.52
C GLN A 65 -12.59 -24.16 -27.55
N HIS A 66 -13.06 -25.40 -27.71
CA HIS A 66 -12.20 -26.57 -27.90
C HIS A 66 -11.22 -26.81 -26.76
N ILE A 67 -11.75 -26.90 -25.53
CA ILE A 67 -10.95 -27.38 -24.39
C ILE A 67 -10.52 -28.82 -24.69
N PRO A 68 -9.22 -29.16 -24.60
CA PRO A 68 -8.73 -30.48 -24.93
C PRO A 68 -9.29 -31.52 -23.96
N ALA A 69 -9.60 -32.71 -24.49
CA ALA A 69 -10.11 -33.85 -23.71
C ALA A 69 -8.99 -34.54 -22.94
N HIS A 70 -8.42 -33.81 -21.97
CA HIS A 70 -7.39 -34.29 -21.06
C HIS A 70 -7.79 -33.96 -19.62
N GLN A 71 -7.57 -34.92 -18.72
CA GLN A 71 -7.82 -34.70 -17.30
C GLN A 71 -6.71 -33.82 -16.72
N GLU A 72 -6.95 -32.51 -16.71
CA GLU A 72 -6.00 -31.51 -16.25
C GLU A 72 -6.71 -30.42 -15.45
N SER A 73 -5.94 -29.75 -14.60
CA SER A 73 -6.39 -28.57 -13.86
C SER A 73 -5.73 -27.33 -14.46
N TYR A 74 -6.54 -26.37 -14.91
CA TYR A 74 -6.09 -25.12 -15.49
C TYR A 74 -6.25 -23.97 -14.50
N LEU A 75 -5.30 -23.03 -14.56
CA LEU A 75 -5.41 -21.72 -13.96
C LEU A 75 -5.94 -20.74 -15.01
N LEU A 76 -7.09 -20.14 -14.75
CA LEU A 76 -7.68 -19.06 -15.52
C LEU A 76 -7.24 -17.71 -14.94
N ASP A 77 -6.55 -16.91 -15.75
CA ASP A 77 -6.15 -15.54 -15.45
C ASP A 77 -6.77 -14.59 -16.49
N ILE A 78 -7.47 -13.55 -16.04
CA ILE A 78 -8.03 -12.52 -16.91
C ILE A 78 -7.15 -11.29 -16.80
N ARG A 79 -6.52 -10.91 -17.91
CA ARG A 79 -5.59 -9.80 -17.97
C ARG A 79 -6.23 -8.61 -18.64
N SER A 80 -6.22 -7.50 -17.93
CA SER A 80 -6.57 -6.17 -18.44
C SER A 80 -5.52 -5.14 -18.00
N SER A 81 -5.43 -4.03 -18.73
CA SER A 81 -4.52 -2.93 -18.38
C SER A 81 -5.03 -2.16 -17.16
N GLU A 82 -6.33 -1.88 -17.08
CA GLU A 82 -6.91 -1.01 -16.05
C GLU A 82 -7.54 -1.76 -14.89
N TYR A 83 -7.92 -3.02 -15.07
CA TYR A 83 -8.71 -3.77 -14.09
C TYR A 83 -8.01 -5.06 -13.68
N VAL A 84 -8.26 -5.48 -12.44
CA VAL A 84 -7.73 -6.71 -11.86
C VAL A 84 -8.89 -7.63 -11.53
N PHE A 85 -8.88 -8.82 -12.12
CA PHE A 85 -9.87 -9.86 -11.89
C PHE A 85 -9.32 -10.93 -10.95
N ALA A 86 -10.21 -11.65 -10.29
CA ALA A 86 -9.84 -12.81 -9.49
C ALA A 86 -9.37 -13.95 -10.41
N PRO A 87 -8.30 -14.69 -10.06
CA PRO A 87 -7.94 -15.90 -10.79
C PRO A 87 -8.87 -17.05 -10.42
N TYR A 88 -9.07 -17.99 -11.34
CA TYR A 88 -9.89 -19.18 -11.11
C TYR A 88 -9.13 -20.45 -11.40
N ARG A 89 -9.46 -21.51 -10.68
CA ARG A 89 -9.07 -22.89 -10.98
C ARG A 89 -10.21 -23.54 -11.76
N VAL A 90 -9.89 -24.18 -12.88
CA VAL A 90 -10.82 -24.91 -13.73
C VAL A 90 -10.34 -26.34 -13.82
N ASP A 91 -11.10 -27.30 -13.29
CA ASP A 91 -10.77 -28.73 -13.43
C ASP A 91 -11.53 -29.30 -14.62
N VAL A 92 -10.82 -29.99 -15.51
CA VAL A 92 -11.36 -30.62 -16.72
C VAL A 92 -11.23 -32.14 -16.61
N ALA A 93 -12.26 -32.86 -17.03
CA ALA A 93 -12.29 -34.31 -17.07
C ALA A 93 -11.63 -34.87 -18.34
N ALA A 94 -11.37 -36.18 -18.34
CA ALA A 94 -10.77 -36.88 -19.49
C ALA A 94 -11.60 -36.81 -20.78
N ASP A 95 -12.89 -36.49 -20.69
CA ASP A 95 -13.77 -36.28 -21.83
C ASP A 95 -13.82 -34.81 -22.32
N GLY A 96 -13.05 -33.93 -21.70
CA GLY A 96 -13.06 -32.48 -21.98
C GLY A 96 -14.16 -31.71 -21.25
N SER A 97 -15.05 -32.38 -20.52
CA SER A 97 -16.08 -31.70 -19.73
C SER A 97 -15.47 -31.00 -18.52
N ILE A 98 -16.02 -29.84 -18.15
CA ILE A 98 -15.52 -29.07 -17.01
C ILE A 98 -16.17 -29.62 -15.74
N LEU A 99 -15.36 -30.13 -14.83
CA LEU A 99 -15.79 -30.69 -13.55
C LEU A 99 -16.18 -29.62 -12.55
N GLY A 100 -15.45 -28.51 -12.55
CA GLY A 100 -15.74 -27.38 -11.67
C GLY A 100 -14.82 -26.20 -11.87
N VAL A 101 -15.27 -25.06 -11.37
CA VAL A 101 -14.63 -23.75 -11.40
C VAL A 101 -14.67 -23.14 -10.01
N TRP A 102 -13.51 -22.81 -9.46
CA TRP A 102 -13.34 -22.22 -8.13
C TRP A 102 -12.52 -20.95 -8.21
N GLU A 103 -12.89 -19.94 -7.43
CA GLU A 103 -12.05 -18.75 -7.22
C GLU A 103 -10.81 -19.14 -6.42
N THR A 104 -9.63 -18.72 -6.86
CA THR A 104 -8.37 -19.00 -6.18
C THR A 104 -7.59 -17.73 -5.90
N PHE A 105 -6.52 -17.86 -5.12
CA PHE A 105 -5.63 -16.76 -4.76
C PHE A 105 -4.18 -17.19 -4.95
N ARG A 106 -3.34 -16.25 -5.37
CA ARG A 106 -1.90 -16.52 -5.52
C ARG A 106 -1.31 -16.81 -4.14
N GLY A 107 -0.54 -17.89 -4.05
CA GLY A 107 0.11 -18.34 -2.81
C GLY A 107 -0.64 -19.44 -2.05
N ASN A 108 -1.87 -19.79 -2.46
CA ASN A 108 -2.58 -20.93 -1.88
C ASN A 108 -2.10 -22.27 -2.50
N PRO A 109 -2.05 -23.35 -1.71
CA PRO A 109 -1.84 -24.71 -2.25
C PRO A 109 -2.92 -25.06 -3.28
N TRP A 110 -2.56 -25.83 -4.31
CA TRP A 110 -3.50 -26.18 -5.38
C TRP A 110 -4.76 -26.86 -4.86
N ASP A 111 -4.62 -27.76 -3.88
CA ASP A 111 -5.72 -28.51 -3.26
C ASP A 111 -6.73 -27.64 -2.52
N ASN A 112 -6.37 -26.41 -2.16
CA ASN A 112 -7.27 -25.46 -1.52
C ASN A 112 -8.20 -24.83 -2.56
N ARG A 113 -9.36 -25.47 -2.77
CA ARG A 113 -10.45 -24.95 -3.59
C ARG A 113 -11.15 -23.85 -2.79
N GLY A 114 -11.04 -22.61 -3.27
CA GLY A 114 -11.69 -21.45 -2.67
C GLY A 114 -13.19 -21.41 -2.95
N SER A 115 -13.76 -20.22 -3.12
CA SER A 115 -15.20 -20.09 -3.34
C SER A 115 -15.62 -20.74 -4.65
N GLU A 116 -16.57 -21.66 -4.57
CA GLU A 116 -17.13 -22.35 -5.72
C GLU A 116 -17.96 -21.40 -6.60
N LYS A 117 -17.71 -21.44 -7.91
CA LYS A 117 -18.55 -20.75 -8.90
C LYS A 117 -19.40 -21.72 -9.71
N TYR A 118 -18.87 -22.91 -9.96
CA TYR A 118 -19.56 -23.95 -10.69
C TYR A 118 -18.98 -25.31 -10.30
N VAL A 119 -19.81 -26.30 -10.01
CA VAL A 119 -19.41 -27.72 -9.90
C VAL A 119 -20.48 -28.56 -10.57
N VAL A 120 -20.06 -29.61 -11.27
CA VAL A 120 -20.97 -30.60 -11.82
C VAL A 120 -21.60 -31.39 -10.68
N ASP A 121 -22.92 -31.24 -10.53
CA ASP A 121 -23.68 -31.91 -9.49
C ASP A 121 -23.73 -33.44 -9.73
N VAL A 122 -23.81 -34.23 -8.64
CA VAL A 122 -23.69 -35.71 -8.66
C VAL A 122 -24.78 -36.38 -9.53
N ALA A 123 -25.85 -35.65 -9.87
CA ALA A 123 -26.90 -36.07 -10.80
C ALA A 123 -26.51 -36.03 -12.29
N GLY A 124 -25.26 -35.71 -12.64
CA GLY A 124 -24.62 -36.21 -13.87
C GLY A 124 -24.98 -35.52 -15.20
N LYS A 125 -25.59 -34.34 -15.19
CA LYS A 125 -25.74 -33.55 -16.42
C LYS A 125 -24.43 -32.83 -16.73
N LYS A 126 -23.56 -33.49 -17.48
CA LYS A 126 -22.37 -32.87 -18.09
C LYS A 126 -22.84 -31.80 -19.08
N GLN A 127 -22.76 -30.53 -18.67
CA GLN A 127 -23.10 -29.43 -19.54
C GLN A 127 -21.88 -29.09 -20.40
N SER A 128 -22.07 -29.06 -21.72
CA SER A 128 -21.00 -28.78 -22.68
C SER A 128 -20.64 -27.29 -22.74
N ASP A 129 -21.59 -26.42 -22.39
CA ASP A 129 -21.40 -24.96 -22.38
C ASP A 129 -21.67 -24.41 -20.98
N ILE A 130 -20.63 -23.91 -20.35
CA ILE A 130 -20.65 -23.46 -18.95
C ILE A 130 -20.37 -21.97 -18.91
N VAL A 131 -21.25 -21.23 -18.23
CA VAL A 131 -21.15 -19.78 -18.08
C VAL A 131 -20.74 -19.46 -16.65
N VAL A 132 -19.62 -18.76 -16.48
CA VAL A 132 -19.11 -18.33 -15.17
C VAL A 132 -18.95 -16.81 -15.13
N GLU A 133 -19.34 -16.19 -14.03
CA GLU A 133 -19.16 -14.75 -13.84
C GLU A 133 -17.77 -14.42 -13.30
N ALA A 134 -17.09 -13.49 -13.99
CA ALA A 134 -15.81 -12.93 -13.57
C ALA A 134 -16.00 -11.92 -12.44
N LYS A 135 -15.21 -12.06 -11.37
CA LYS A 135 -15.21 -11.18 -10.23
C LYS A 135 -14.12 -10.14 -10.41
N LEU A 136 -14.52 -8.87 -10.36
CA LEU A 136 -13.61 -7.75 -10.37
C LEU A 136 -13.11 -7.47 -8.95
N VAL A 137 -11.79 -7.47 -8.77
CA VAL A 137 -11.12 -7.24 -7.49
C VAL A 137 -10.83 -5.75 -7.27
N GLY A 138 -10.39 -5.06 -8.33
CA GLY A 138 -9.97 -3.67 -8.21
C GLY A 138 -9.56 -3.04 -9.53
N ARG A 139 -9.25 -1.74 -9.46
CA ARG A 139 -8.65 -0.98 -10.57
C ARG A 139 -7.14 -0.86 -10.36
N ARG A 140 -6.37 -1.05 -11.43
CA ARG A 140 -4.91 -0.90 -11.46
C ARG A 140 -4.54 0.58 -11.48
N GLY A 141 -3.86 1.02 -10.44
CA GLY A 141 -3.14 2.30 -10.41
C GLY A 141 -1.66 2.04 -10.63
N PHE A 142 -1.08 2.60 -11.70
CA PHE A 142 0.36 2.56 -11.96
C PHE A 142 1.09 3.81 -11.50
N PHE A 143 0.34 4.87 -11.21
CA PHE A 143 0.87 6.17 -10.85
C PHE A 143 0.42 6.54 -9.45
N GLU A 144 1.37 7.03 -8.67
CA GLU A 144 1.12 7.70 -7.41
C GLU A 144 1.10 9.20 -7.67
N GLU A 145 0.04 9.89 -7.23
CA GLU A 145 -0.02 11.34 -7.34
C GLU A 145 0.90 11.95 -6.29
N ARG A 146 1.81 12.83 -6.72
CA ARG A 146 2.67 13.57 -5.78
C ARG A 146 1.80 14.42 -4.86
N ALA A 147 2.15 14.43 -3.57
CA ALA A 147 1.53 15.33 -2.61
C ALA A 147 1.62 16.78 -3.12
N LYS A 148 0.47 17.35 -3.48
CA LYS A 148 0.37 18.75 -3.87
C LYS A 148 0.43 19.61 -2.61
N PHE A 149 1.11 20.74 -2.69
CA PHE A 149 1.08 21.74 -1.63
C PHE A 149 -0.36 22.26 -1.49
N SER A 150 -1.04 21.84 -0.43
CA SER A 150 -2.36 22.36 -0.06
C SER A 150 -2.18 23.41 1.02
N PRO A 151 -2.51 24.69 0.77
CA PRO A 151 -2.48 25.72 1.81
C PRO A 151 -3.30 25.33 3.05
N MET A 152 -4.39 24.59 2.87
CA MET A 152 -5.20 24.06 3.97
C MET A 152 -4.46 22.96 4.77
N SER A 153 -3.61 22.16 4.11
CA SER A 153 -2.75 21.18 4.78
C SER A 153 -1.59 21.84 5.53
N LEU A 154 -1.15 23.02 5.10
CA LEU A 154 -0.13 23.81 5.79
C LEU A 154 -0.62 24.25 7.18
N PHE A 155 -1.86 24.74 7.28
CA PHE A 155 -2.49 25.11 8.55
C PHE A 155 -2.75 23.91 9.48
N LYS A 156 -2.95 22.71 8.93
CA LYS A 156 -3.15 21.48 9.72
C LYS A 156 -1.85 20.87 10.21
N ASN A 157 -0.69 21.37 9.78
CA ASN A 157 0.59 20.84 10.19
C ASN A 157 1.05 21.51 11.50
N PRO A 158 1.09 20.78 12.63
CA PRO A 158 1.43 21.35 13.93
C PRO A 158 2.84 21.96 13.95
N MET A 159 3.78 21.43 13.14
CA MET A 159 5.14 21.95 13.08
C MET A 159 5.20 23.36 12.50
N ILE A 160 4.41 23.63 11.45
CA ILE A 160 4.37 24.95 10.80
C ILE A 160 3.64 25.97 11.68
N LEU A 161 2.59 25.56 12.39
CA LEU A 161 1.93 26.44 13.35
C LEU A 161 2.89 26.85 14.47
N MET A 162 3.70 25.93 14.97
CA MET A 162 4.74 26.24 15.96
C MET A 162 5.82 27.15 15.39
N ALA A 163 6.23 26.94 14.13
CA ALA A 163 7.19 27.82 13.47
C ALA A 163 6.67 29.27 13.31
N ILE A 164 5.39 29.43 12.92
CA ILE A 164 4.76 30.75 12.81
C ILE A 164 4.57 31.40 14.18
N ALA A 165 4.15 30.63 15.19
CA ALA A 165 4.00 31.14 16.56
C ALA A 165 5.35 31.59 17.13
N ALA A 166 6.40 30.78 16.97
CA ALA A 166 7.76 31.13 17.37
C ALA A 166 8.26 32.40 16.67
N LEU A 167 8.02 32.54 15.36
CA LEU A 167 8.34 33.75 14.60
C LEU A 167 7.55 34.98 15.12
N GLY A 168 6.29 34.78 15.51
CA GLY A 168 5.46 35.81 16.12
C GLY A 168 6.02 36.27 17.47
N PHE A 169 6.50 35.35 18.31
CA PHE A 169 7.11 35.70 19.59
C PHE A 169 8.48 36.35 19.43
N THR A 170 9.33 35.90 18.51
CA THR A 170 10.66 36.48 18.30
C THR A 170 10.59 37.92 17.78
N LEU A 171 9.61 38.24 16.93
CA LEU A 171 9.39 39.59 16.44
C LEU A 171 8.49 40.43 17.37
N GLY A 172 7.59 39.79 18.11
CA GLY A 172 6.59 40.45 18.96
C GLY A 172 7.13 40.84 20.35
N MET A 173 7.97 40.02 20.97
CA MET A 173 8.52 40.30 22.31
C MET A 173 9.29 41.63 22.39
N PRO A 174 10.19 41.97 21.43
CA PRO A 174 10.87 43.26 21.46
C PRO A 174 9.90 44.44 21.43
N LYS A 175 8.83 44.35 20.63
CA LYS A 175 7.82 45.42 20.51
C LYS A 175 6.92 45.54 21.74
N LEU A 176 6.58 44.43 22.39
CA LEU A 176 5.84 44.46 23.66
C LEU A 176 6.68 45.07 24.78
N MET A 177 7.98 44.75 24.82
CA MET A 177 8.92 45.35 25.77
C MET A 177 9.15 46.84 25.52
N GLU A 178 9.25 47.27 24.26
CA GLU A 178 9.37 48.69 23.91
C GLU A 178 8.14 49.50 24.35
N ASN A 179 6.92 48.94 24.26
CA ASN A 179 5.70 49.63 24.67
C ASN A 179 5.41 49.54 26.18
N SER A 180 5.89 48.50 26.88
CA SER A 180 5.84 48.40 28.35
C SER A 180 7.03 49.06 29.05
N MET A 181 8.08 49.40 28.30
CA MET A 181 9.29 50.08 28.74
C MET A 181 9.54 51.37 27.96
N THR A 182 8.49 52.10 27.59
CA THR A 182 8.63 53.56 27.48
C THR A 182 8.65 54.11 28.90
N PRO A 183 9.79 54.61 29.40
CA PRO A 183 9.80 55.29 30.69
C PRO A 183 8.87 56.48 30.57
N TYR A 184 7.88 56.55 31.48
CA TYR A 184 7.24 57.82 31.80
C TYR A 184 8.35 58.81 32.12
N SER A 185 8.66 59.67 31.16
CA SER A 185 9.47 60.86 31.38
C SER A 185 8.68 61.77 32.31
N LEU A 186 8.89 61.59 33.61
CA LEU A 186 8.38 62.50 34.64
C LEU A 186 9.54 62.92 35.52
N LYS A 187 10.24 63.95 35.02
CA LYS A 187 10.32 65.24 35.71
C LYS A 187 10.48 65.14 37.23
N TYR A 188 11.60 64.62 37.72
CA TYR A 188 12.38 65.09 38.89
C TYR A 188 13.59 64.16 39.01
N GLY A 189 14.79 64.74 38.98
CA GLY A 189 16.05 64.01 38.91
C GLY A 189 16.30 63.13 40.13
N THR A 190 16.38 61.82 39.90
CA THR A 190 17.22 60.88 40.66
C THR A 190 17.46 59.68 39.73
N ILE A 191 18.72 59.41 39.42
CA ILE A 191 19.14 58.25 38.63
C ILE A 191 19.00 57.03 39.54
N LEU A 192 17.90 56.28 39.40
CA LEU A 192 17.77 54.92 39.95
C LEU A 192 17.74 53.95 38.78
N THR A 193 18.93 53.54 38.36
CA THR A 193 19.14 52.47 37.36
C THR A 193 18.95 51.11 38.01
N ASP A 194 17.76 50.80 38.54
CA ASP A 194 17.45 49.47 39.08
C ASP A 194 15.93 49.24 39.02
N VAL A 195 15.39 48.97 37.82
CA VAL A 195 14.00 48.50 37.65
C VAL A 195 13.99 47.14 36.97
N VAL A 196 14.83 46.25 37.47
CA VAL A 196 14.56 44.83 37.47
C VAL A 196 14.94 44.37 38.87
N ASP A 197 13.93 44.11 39.71
CA ASP A 197 14.18 43.55 41.04
C ASP A 197 15.10 42.33 40.91
N PRO A 198 16.23 42.28 41.64
CA PRO A 198 17.23 41.21 41.49
C PRO A 198 16.65 39.83 41.81
N GLU A 199 15.66 39.76 42.70
CA GLU A 199 14.87 38.57 43.01
C GLU A 199 14.08 38.08 41.78
N LEU A 200 13.43 38.99 41.04
CA LEU A 200 12.56 38.66 39.91
C LEU A 200 13.36 38.20 38.68
N ARG A 201 14.56 38.77 38.48
CA ARG A 201 15.52 38.29 37.48
C ARG A 201 16.08 36.92 37.84
N ALA A 202 16.37 36.69 39.11
CA ALA A 202 16.87 35.40 39.60
C ALA A 202 15.80 34.31 39.50
N GLU A 203 14.55 34.60 39.82
CA GLU A 203 13.41 33.69 39.62
C GLU A 203 13.21 33.40 38.14
N PHE A 204 13.27 34.40 37.26
CA PHE A 204 13.18 34.18 35.81
C PHE A 204 14.36 33.36 35.26
N GLU A 205 15.57 33.52 35.79
CA GLU A 205 16.72 32.67 35.44
C GLU A 205 16.58 31.24 35.97
N GLN A 206 16.03 31.04 37.17
CA GLN A 206 15.79 29.70 37.71
C GLN A 206 14.65 28.98 36.96
N HIS A 207 13.61 29.71 36.58
CA HIS A 207 12.49 29.17 35.79
C HIS A 207 12.84 28.96 34.31
N SER A 208 13.71 29.78 33.71
CA SER A 208 14.19 29.57 32.33
C SER A 208 15.20 28.42 32.22
N ARG A 209 16.02 28.18 33.26
CA ARG A 209 16.94 27.03 33.33
C ARG A 209 16.22 25.70 33.58
N SER A 210 15.08 25.71 34.27
CA SER A 210 14.28 24.51 34.56
C SER A 210 13.31 24.14 33.44
N SER A 211 13.04 25.05 32.49
CA SER A 211 12.12 24.82 31.39
C SER A 211 12.87 24.45 30.09
N PRO A 212 12.79 23.19 29.62
CA PRO A 212 13.53 22.72 28.43
C PRO A 212 13.14 23.44 27.12
N LEU A 213 12.01 24.16 27.12
CA LEU A 213 11.57 25.01 26.02
C LEU A 213 12.21 26.41 26.06
N THR A 214 12.53 26.92 27.26
CA THR A 214 13.01 28.30 27.45
C THR A 214 14.53 28.41 27.24
N GLY A 215 15.29 27.38 27.64
CA GLY A 215 16.73 27.29 27.37
C GLY A 215 17.07 27.15 25.87
N ALA A 216 16.18 26.55 25.08
CA ALA A 216 16.30 26.48 23.62
C ALA A 216 16.12 27.86 22.98
N THR A 217 15.15 28.65 23.46
CA THR A 217 14.88 30.01 22.95
C THR A 217 15.90 31.05 23.39
N SER A 218 16.51 30.92 24.58
CA SER A 218 17.55 31.86 25.05
C SER A 218 18.86 31.70 24.28
N ASN A 219 19.25 30.47 23.93
CA ASN A 219 20.45 30.21 23.12
C ASN A 219 20.29 30.75 21.69
N ALA A 220 19.09 30.70 21.13
CA ALA A 220 18.78 31.26 19.81
C ALA A 220 18.76 32.80 19.80
N MET A 221 18.33 33.45 20.89
CA MET A 221 18.31 34.92 21.01
C MET A 221 19.68 35.54 21.34
N ALA A 222 20.59 34.81 22.00
CA ALA A 222 21.92 35.30 22.36
C ALA A 222 22.99 35.13 21.26
N GLY A 223 22.59 34.78 20.02
CA GLY A 223 23.52 34.57 18.91
C GLY A 223 24.34 33.28 19.01
N GLY A 224 23.95 32.35 19.88
CA GLY A 224 24.53 31.01 19.96
C GLY A 224 24.00 30.13 18.84
N ASN A 225 24.90 29.43 18.15
CA ASN A 225 24.61 28.51 17.06
C ASN A 225 23.59 27.43 17.51
N PHE A 226 22.30 27.65 17.22
CA PHE A 226 21.21 26.79 17.67
C PHE A 226 21.24 25.45 16.93
N ASP A 227 21.68 24.39 17.61
CA ASP A 227 21.66 23.02 17.09
C ASP A 227 20.28 22.39 17.28
N LEU A 228 19.46 22.54 16.25
CA LEU A 228 18.10 21.98 16.19
C LEU A 228 18.10 20.44 16.24
N ALA A 229 19.17 19.78 15.75
CA ALA A 229 19.28 18.33 15.74
C ALA A 229 19.59 17.79 17.15
N GLY A 230 20.49 18.46 17.89
CA GLY A 230 20.80 18.11 19.28
C GLY A 230 19.59 18.24 20.23
N TRP A 231 18.74 19.24 20.01
CA TRP A 231 17.52 19.43 20.80
C TRP A 231 16.45 18.36 20.52
N MET A 232 16.25 17.98 19.25
CA MET A 232 15.31 16.89 18.91
C MET A 232 15.82 15.51 19.33
N ALA A 233 17.13 15.30 19.41
CA ALA A 233 17.73 14.06 19.89
C ALA A 233 17.57 13.86 21.42
N GLY A 234 17.29 14.92 22.19
CA GLY A 234 17.19 14.91 23.65
C GLY A 234 15.76 14.85 24.23
N ALA A 235 14.71 14.94 23.41
CA ALA A 235 13.32 14.97 23.89
C ALA A 235 12.66 13.57 24.03
N SER A 236 13.44 12.49 23.99
CA SER A 236 12.93 11.11 24.08
C SER A 236 13.55 10.24 25.18
N SER A 237 13.79 10.79 26.38
CA SER A 237 14.06 9.94 27.55
C SER A 237 13.55 10.54 28.86
N GLY A 238 12.45 9.98 29.35
CA GLY A 238 12.02 10.10 30.73
C GLY A 238 12.85 9.18 31.65
N SER A 239 13.23 9.74 32.80
CA SER A 239 13.70 9.12 34.06
C SER A 239 13.59 7.59 34.18
N THR A 240 14.67 6.88 34.53
CA THR A 240 15.06 6.46 35.91
C THR A 240 16.20 5.43 35.86
N ALA A 241 17.02 5.43 36.90
CA ALA A 241 17.85 4.31 37.41
C ALA A 241 19.30 4.18 36.89
N ASN A 242 20.16 4.69 37.76
CA ASN A 242 21.55 4.33 38.01
C ASN A 242 21.76 2.81 38.07
N THR A 243 22.69 2.28 37.27
CA THR A 243 23.59 1.17 37.66
C THR A 243 24.85 1.23 36.81
N ASP A 244 25.98 1.38 37.50
CA ASP A 244 27.32 1.10 37.00
C ASP A 244 27.40 -0.23 36.24
N ALA A 245 27.96 -0.22 35.04
CA ALA A 245 28.93 -1.23 34.60
C ALA A 245 29.53 -0.83 33.24
N ALA A 246 30.85 -0.70 33.26
CA ALA A 246 31.70 -0.59 32.09
C ALA A 246 31.47 -1.73 31.09
N GLN A 247 31.44 -1.43 29.79
CA GLN A 247 32.27 -2.08 28.76
C GLN A 247 31.93 -1.60 27.36
N GLY A 248 32.97 -1.35 26.58
CA GLY A 248 33.06 -1.92 25.24
C GLY A 248 32.68 -0.99 24.09
N GLY A 249 33.70 -0.55 23.37
CA GLY A 249 33.55 0.21 22.14
C GLY A 249 33.03 -0.61 20.96
N ALA A 250 32.40 0.12 20.05
CA ALA A 250 32.72 0.20 18.63
C ALA A 250 32.82 -1.10 17.77
N THR A 251 31.94 -1.12 16.76
CA THR A 251 32.10 -1.64 15.37
C THR A 251 31.80 -3.11 15.06
N GLY A 252 31.08 -3.30 13.94
CA GLY A 252 30.81 -4.58 13.26
C GLY A 252 29.41 -4.56 12.63
N ARG A 253 29.20 -3.90 11.49
CA ARG A 253 29.41 -4.39 10.11
C ARG A 253 28.64 -5.67 9.81
N ASP A 254 27.64 -5.51 8.93
CA ASP A 254 26.81 -6.52 8.30
C ASP A 254 27.59 -7.74 7.83
N THR A 255 27.08 -8.94 8.15
CA THR A 255 27.05 -10.07 7.22
C THR A 255 25.91 -11.02 7.59
N GLY A 256 25.00 -11.23 6.62
CA GLY A 256 23.88 -12.15 6.74
C GLY A 256 24.31 -13.63 6.69
N ALA A 257 23.60 -14.45 7.46
CA ALA A 257 23.46 -15.89 7.28
C ALA A 257 22.56 -16.15 6.03
N SER A 258 22.54 -17.27 5.29
CA SER A 258 23.01 -18.64 5.42
C SER A 258 23.04 -19.29 4.01
N ALA A 259 23.83 -20.35 3.80
CA ALA A 259 23.37 -21.69 3.33
C ALA A 259 24.41 -22.52 2.53
N ARG A 260 24.88 -23.60 3.17
CA ARG A 260 25.02 -25.00 2.73
C ARG A 260 25.49 -25.34 1.30
N ARG A 261 26.63 -26.06 1.20
CA ARG A 261 26.83 -27.25 0.34
C ARG A 261 28.16 -27.97 0.64
N ARG A 262 28.08 -29.23 1.13
CA ARG A 262 28.65 -30.46 0.52
C ARG A 262 28.81 -31.58 1.56
N GLY A 263 28.21 -32.71 1.21
CA GLY A 263 28.36 -34.07 1.71
C GLY A 263 27.71 -34.94 0.65
#